data_AF-A0AAU9J6B9-F1
#
_entry.id   AF-A0AAU9J6B9-F1
#
_cell.length_a   1.000
_cell.length_b   1.000
_cell.length_c   1.000
_cell.angle_alpha   90.00
_cell.angle_beta   90.00
_cell.angle_gamma   90.00
#
_symmetry.space_group_name_H-M   'P 1'
#
loop_
_entity.id
_entity.type
_entity.pdbx_description
1 polymer ?
#
loop_
_entity_poly.entity_id
_entity_poly.type
_entity_poly.pdbx_seq_one_letter_code
_entity_poly.pdbx_strand_id
1 'polypeptide(L)'
;MTEGIAYEEDQVVWAKIRGYPWWPGVISKTEKSNLIRPVDDIQYTVNFIGENTHASLSSKYLSDFEMLYPQHSKLKGRAPGNKWLLKCIGIAKQLSDGILNVSNLPSINQSLIKKKHKTKAAEAENSQLAEPNFKLEQLKTLLEEKIHRISELQISTKSKKTTNILARHEKLLSEFTEGLSDEDGKVTEICKSLSELIELDINAKLLAKNPIKKIVKLLANSCQKSDCEVLKELAEVALRLREYWKKIREIGIPVEGCEKRFRTENDETYIADKSLRRRVCCKIAKVLENNNFAIEKAQEIALSIERNLRMKDPSMSSKYRNHFRLMIKDIKNISPAAYRAATETH
;
A
#
# COMPACT_ATOMS: atom_id res chain seq x y z
N MET A 1 41.66 -1.29 -22.35
CA MET A 1 41.73 -2.42 -21.39
C MET A 1 42.06 -1.79 -20.05
N THR A 2 41.09 -1.70 -19.14
CA THR A 2 41.39 -1.27 -17.77
C THR A 2 42.14 -2.43 -17.13
N GLU A 3 43.40 -2.22 -16.76
CA GLU A 3 44.15 -3.18 -15.95
C GLU A 3 43.29 -3.53 -14.74
N GLY A 4 42.96 -4.81 -14.59
CA GLY A 4 42.15 -5.27 -13.48
C GLY A 4 42.95 -5.06 -12.20
N ILE A 5 42.36 -4.37 -11.22
CA ILE A 5 42.94 -4.27 -9.88
C ILE A 5 43.02 -5.69 -9.32
N ALA A 6 44.23 -6.13 -9.01
CA ALA A 6 44.46 -7.35 -8.25
C ALA A 6 44.21 -7.05 -6.78
N TYR A 7 43.53 -7.97 -6.10
CA TYR A 7 43.27 -7.85 -4.66
C TYR A 7 43.98 -8.97 -3.91
N GLU A 8 44.37 -8.68 -2.67
CA GLU A 8 45.13 -9.60 -1.82
C GLU A 8 44.24 -10.27 -0.76
N GLU A 9 44.69 -11.40 -0.22
CA GLU A 9 44.04 -12.02 0.94
C GLU A 9 44.12 -11.07 2.15
N ASP A 10 43.11 -11.17 3.02
CA ASP A 10 42.87 -10.29 4.16
C ASP A 10 42.59 -8.81 3.82
N GLN A 11 42.59 -8.43 2.54
CA GLN A 11 42.23 -7.08 2.12
C GLN A 11 40.74 -6.78 2.34
N VAL A 12 40.46 -5.62 2.92
CA VAL A 12 39.10 -5.08 3.06
C VAL A 12 38.66 -4.45 1.75
N VAL A 13 37.48 -4.82 1.27
CA VAL A 13 36.94 -4.35 -0.01
C VAL A 13 35.45 -4.01 0.10
N TRP A 14 34.96 -3.22 -0.85
CA TRP A 14 33.55 -3.13 -1.15
C TRP A 14 33.16 -4.21 -2.15
N ALA A 15 32.07 -4.93 -1.88
CA ALA A 15 31.55 -5.97 -2.77
C ALA A 15 30.10 -5.67 -3.20
N LYS A 16 29.80 -5.96 -4.47
CA LYS A 16 28.50 -5.70 -5.09
C LYS A 16 27.80 -6.97 -5.55
N ILE A 17 26.74 -7.35 -4.83
CA ILE A 17 25.81 -8.41 -5.24
C ILE A 17 24.55 -7.80 -5.88
N ARG A 18 24.04 -8.44 -6.94
CA ARG A 18 22.79 -8.03 -7.60
C ARG A 18 21.62 -8.04 -6.60
N GLY A 19 20.92 -6.90 -6.49
CA GLY A 19 19.78 -6.75 -5.58
C GLY A 19 20.12 -6.29 -4.17
N TYR A 20 21.41 -6.20 -3.82
CA TYR A 20 21.90 -5.72 -2.54
C TYR A 20 22.70 -4.42 -2.72
N PRO A 21 22.83 -3.56 -1.70
CA PRO A 21 23.73 -2.41 -1.78
C PRO A 21 25.19 -2.86 -1.87
N TRP A 22 26.10 -1.93 -2.10
CA TRP A 22 27.52 -2.20 -1.84
C TRP A 22 27.70 -2.53 -0.36
N TRP A 23 28.38 -3.64 -0.08
CA TRP A 23 28.58 -4.15 1.27
C TRP A 23 30.07 -4.35 1.54
N PRO A 24 30.59 -3.98 2.73
CA PRO A 24 31.99 -4.20 3.04
C PRO A 24 32.26 -5.68 3.34
N GLY A 25 33.39 -6.18 2.88
CA GLY A 25 33.82 -7.55 3.11
C GLY A 25 35.34 -7.68 3.13
N VAL A 26 35.82 -8.88 3.42
CA VAL A 26 37.24 -9.22 3.47
C VAL A 26 37.52 -10.37 2.52
N ILE A 27 38.58 -10.27 1.74
CA ILE A 27 39.00 -11.34 0.83
C ILE A 27 39.65 -12.44 1.65
N SER A 28 39.17 -13.66 1.46
CA SER A 28 39.63 -14.84 2.20
C SER A 28 40.39 -15.85 1.35
N LYS A 29 40.16 -15.83 0.04
CA LYS A 29 40.81 -16.73 -0.90
C LYS A 29 40.79 -16.14 -2.29
N THR A 30 41.91 -16.28 -3.00
CA THR A 30 42.02 -15.99 -4.43
C THR A 30 42.12 -17.31 -5.21
N GLU A 31 41.22 -17.54 -6.15
CA GLU A 31 41.22 -18.74 -6.99
C GLU A 31 41.32 -18.35 -8.46
N LYS A 32 42.26 -18.96 -9.18
CA LYS A 32 42.27 -18.90 -10.65
C LYS A 32 41.12 -19.77 -11.15
N SER A 33 40.24 -19.20 -11.96
CA SER A 33 39.13 -19.93 -12.56
C SER A 33 39.68 -21.05 -13.45
N ASN A 34 39.41 -22.32 -13.09
CA ASN A 34 39.76 -23.49 -13.90
C ASN A 34 38.83 -23.70 -15.12
N LEU A 35 37.88 -22.79 -15.36
CA LEU A 35 36.97 -22.90 -16.50
C LEU A 35 37.74 -22.63 -17.79
N ILE A 36 37.56 -23.53 -18.76
CA ILE A 36 38.21 -23.60 -20.10
C ILE A 36 37.92 -22.36 -20.99
N ARG A 37 37.28 -21.32 -20.46
CA ARG A 37 37.03 -20.09 -21.22
C ARG A 37 38.22 -19.14 -21.05
N PRO A 38 38.73 -18.54 -22.14
CA PRO A 38 40.01 -17.83 -22.18
C PRO A 38 39.93 -16.40 -21.63
N VAL A 39 39.25 -16.21 -20.50
CA VAL A 39 39.27 -14.95 -19.77
C VAL A 39 39.79 -15.26 -18.38
N ASP A 40 41.01 -14.81 -18.10
CA ASP A 40 41.73 -14.95 -16.83
C ASP A 40 41.02 -14.18 -15.68
N ASP A 41 39.76 -14.50 -15.41
CA ASP A 41 38.99 -13.93 -14.32
C ASP A 41 39.37 -14.65 -13.02
N ILE A 42 40.29 -14.03 -12.26
CA ILE A 42 40.54 -14.38 -10.86
C ILE A 42 39.22 -14.22 -10.09
N GLN A 43 38.84 -15.26 -9.37
CA GLN A 43 37.70 -15.25 -8.46
C GLN A 43 38.18 -14.98 -7.03
N TYR A 44 37.51 -14.04 -6.38
CA TYR A 44 37.80 -13.62 -5.02
C TYR A 44 36.68 -14.08 -4.10
N THR A 45 37.00 -14.87 -3.08
CA THR A 45 36.02 -15.26 -2.06
C THR A 45 35.97 -14.19 -0.98
N VAL A 46 34.86 -13.45 -0.92
CA VAL A 46 34.65 -12.35 0.01
C VAL A 46 33.76 -12.77 1.16
N ASN A 47 34.25 -12.64 2.40
CA ASN A 47 33.49 -12.80 3.63
C ASN A 47 32.86 -11.46 4.02
N PHE A 48 31.53 -11.39 4.12
CA PHE A 48 30.84 -10.12 4.38
C PHE A 48 30.91 -9.74 5.86
N ILE A 49 31.21 -8.47 6.14
CA ILE A 49 31.25 -7.95 7.51
C ILE A 49 29.82 -7.76 8.01
N GLY A 50 29.54 -8.28 9.20
CA GLY A 50 28.22 -8.32 9.81
C GLY A 50 27.31 -9.43 9.26
N GLU A 51 27.80 -10.33 8.43
CA GLU A 51 27.03 -11.49 7.97
C GLU A 51 27.88 -12.77 8.08
N ASN A 52 27.25 -13.91 8.36
CA ASN A 52 27.94 -15.20 8.33
C ASN A 52 27.84 -15.82 6.92
N THR A 53 28.15 -15.02 5.90
CA THR A 53 28.00 -15.37 4.50
C THR A 53 29.25 -14.98 3.72
N HIS A 54 29.45 -15.66 2.60
CA HIS A 54 30.52 -15.37 1.65
C HIS A 54 29.99 -15.43 0.22
N ALA A 55 30.72 -14.83 -0.72
CA ALA A 55 30.47 -14.96 -2.15
C ALA A 55 31.78 -14.97 -2.94
N SER A 56 31.84 -15.78 -3.99
CA SER A 56 32.92 -15.74 -4.98
C SER A 56 32.57 -14.72 -6.06
N LEU A 57 33.40 -13.69 -6.22
CA LEU A 57 33.15 -12.54 -7.07
C LEU A 57 34.38 -12.27 -7.97
N SER A 58 34.13 -11.86 -9.22
CA SER A 58 35.18 -11.30 -10.08
C SER A 58 35.50 -9.85 -9.70
N SER A 59 36.70 -9.36 -10.03
CA SER A 59 37.16 -7.98 -9.72
C SER A 59 36.18 -6.87 -10.10
N LYS A 60 35.40 -7.02 -11.17
CA LYS A 60 34.37 -6.04 -11.60
C LYS A 60 33.25 -5.77 -10.57
N TYR A 61 33.08 -6.66 -9.59
CA TYR A 61 32.11 -6.52 -8.50
C TYR A 61 32.77 -6.09 -7.18
N LEU A 62 34.06 -5.80 -7.22
CA LEU A 62 34.84 -5.33 -6.09
C LEU A 62 35.27 -3.88 -6.32
N SER A 63 35.56 -3.20 -5.22
CA SER A 63 36.19 -1.89 -5.24
C SER A 63 37.05 -1.73 -4.00
N ASP A 64 38.12 -0.96 -4.11
CA ASP A 64 38.96 -0.62 -2.97
C ASP A 64 38.14 0.03 -1.86
N PHE A 65 38.39 -0.39 -0.61
CA PHE A 65 37.59 0.08 0.52
C PHE A 65 37.73 1.59 0.75
N GLU A 66 38.96 2.09 0.73
CA GLU A 66 39.28 3.50 1.02
C GLU A 66 38.74 4.42 -0.09
N MET A 67 38.77 3.99 -1.35
CA MET A 67 38.24 4.78 -2.47
C MET A 67 36.75 5.13 -2.33
N LEU A 68 35.90 4.19 -1.91
CA LEU A 68 34.46 4.43 -1.79
C LEU A 68 34.02 4.79 -0.37
N TYR A 69 34.92 4.73 0.62
CA TYR A 69 34.61 5.04 2.02
C TYR A 69 33.99 6.44 2.22
N PRO A 70 34.47 7.54 1.60
CA PRO A 70 33.87 8.86 1.76
C PRO A 70 32.43 8.97 1.24
N GLN A 71 32.08 8.16 0.22
CA GLN A 71 30.75 8.14 -0.38
C GLN A 71 29.75 7.39 0.50
N HIS A 72 30.17 6.26 1.07
CA HIS A 72 29.29 5.39 1.84
C HIS A 72 29.23 5.74 3.34
N SER A 73 30.26 6.36 3.91
CA SER A 73 30.27 6.84 5.31
C SER A 73 29.29 7.99 5.56
N LYS A 74 29.01 8.80 4.53
CA LYS A 74 28.12 9.98 4.61
C LYS A 74 26.64 9.68 4.35
N LEU A 75 26.23 8.42 4.28
CA LEU A 75 24.82 8.01 4.05
C LEU A 75 23.82 8.40 5.16
N LYS A 76 24.19 9.28 6.10
CA LYS A 76 23.37 9.72 7.24
C LYS A 76 22.09 10.50 6.87
N GLY A 77 21.81 10.82 5.59
CA GLY A 77 20.71 11.73 5.25
C GLY A 77 19.87 11.46 3.99
N ARG A 78 20.06 10.36 3.23
CA ARG A 78 19.35 10.18 1.93
C ARG A 78 18.41 8.98 1.81
N ALA A 79 18.24 8.22 2.88
CA ALA A 79 17.19 7.23 3.10
C ALA A 79 17.24 6.88 4.59
N PRO A 80 16.25 6.20 5.21
CA PRO A 80 16.45 5.54 6.50
C PRO A 80 17.58 4.52 6.35
N GLY A 81 18.81 5.01 6.52
CA GLY A 81 20.03 4.30 6.26
C GLY A 81 20.04 3.08 7.15
N ASN A 82 20.29 1.92 6.55
CA ASN A 82 20.37 0.67 7.27
C ASN A 82 21.42 0.82 8.39
N LYS A 83 20.99 1.09 9.63
CA LYS A 83 21.88 1.31 10.79
C LYS A 83 22.87 0.16 10.94
N TRP A 84 22.48 -1.03 10.48
CA TRP A 84 23.32 -2.21 10.37
C TRP A 84 24.51 -2.01 9.44
N LEU A 85 24.27 -1.54 8.22
CA LEU A 85 25.32 -1.30 7.23
C LEU A 85 26.35 -0.29 7.75
N LEU A 86 25.91 0.80 8.38
CA LEU A 86 26.84 1.78 8.98
C LEU A 86 27.72 1.17 10.08
N LYS A 87 27.18 0.24 10.89
CA LYS A 87 27.99 -0.51 11.86
C LYS A 87 29.01 -1.40 11.15
N CYS A 88 28.61 -2.09 10.09
CA CYS A 88 29.51 -2.94 9.31
C CYS A 88 30.63 -2.12 8.66
N ILE A 89 30.33 -0.93 8.14
CA ILE A 89 31.31 0.03 7.59
C ILE A 89 32.31 0.48 8.65
N GLY A 90 31.86 0.76 9.87
CA GLY A 90 32.75 1.13 10.97
C GLY A 90 33.73 0.02 11.34
N ILE A 91 33.27 -1.23 11.36
CA ILE A 91 34.13 -2.40 11.59
C ILE A 91 35.11 -2.61 10.43
N ALA A 92 34.64 -2.46 9.18
CA ALA A 92 35.48 -2.52 8.00
C ALA A 92 36.60 -1.49 8.04
N LYS A 93 36.31 -0.27 8.51
CA LYS A 93 37.33 0.76 8.71
C LYS A 93 38.35 0.36 9.77
N GLN A 94 37.91 -0.18 10.90
CA GLN A 94 38.83 -0.67 11.94
C GLN A 94 39.71 -1.84 11.47
N LEU A 95 39.20 -2.72 10.60
CA LEU A 95 39.99 -3.78 9.96
C LEU A 95 41.01 -3.20 8.97
N SER A 96 40.58 -2.25 8.12
CA SER A 96 41.43 -1.54 7.15
C SER A 96 42.58 -0.78 7.83
N ASP A 97 42.28 -0.15 8.98
CA ASP A 97 43.24 0.60 9.79
C ASP A 97 44.16 -0.31 10.63
N GLY A 98 44.00 -1.64 10.57
CA GLY A 98 44.78 -2.60 11.36
C GLY A 98 44.46 -2.60 12.86
N ILE A 99 43.40 -1.90 13.30
CA ILE A 99 42.95 -1.85 14.70
C ILE A 99 42.35 -3.19 15.11
N LEU A 100 41.60 -3.82 14.21
CA LEU A 100 41.07 -5.17 14.38
C LEU A 100 41.85 -6.14 13.50
N ASN A 101 42.08 -7.35 14.00
CA ASN A 101 42.71 -8.42 13.23
C ASN A 101 41.65 -9.15 12.38
N VAL A 102 41.94 -9.32 11.09
CA VAL A 102 41.08 -10.02 10.11
C VAL A 102 40.77 -11.46 10.52
N SER A 103 41.72 -12.17 11.15
CA SER A 103 41.49 -13.54 11.65
C SER A 103 40.36 -13.64 12.68
N ASN A 104 40.01 -12.53 13.34
CA ASN A 104 38.90 -12.46 14.29
C ASN A 104 37.53 -12.20 13.63
N LEU A 105 37.45 -12.09 12.30
CA LEU A 105 36.22 -11.77 11.57
C LEU A 105 35.04 -12.71 11.93
N PRO A 106 35.20 -14.04 12.05
CA PRO A 106 34.11 -14.91 12.47
C PRO A 106 33.54 -14.55 13.86
N SER A 107 34.42 -14.27 14.83
CA SER A 107 34.04 -13.87 16.19
C SER A 107 33.37 -12.49 16.23
N ILE A 108 33.86 -11.55 15.41
CA ILE A 108 33.27 -10.22 15.22
C ILE A 108 31.85 -10.35 14.66
N ASN A 109 31.67 -11.14 13.60
CA ASN A 109 30.37 -11.35 12.97
C ASN A 109 29.38 -12.03 13.91
N GLN A 110 29.80 -13.05 14.65
CA GLN A 110 28.95 -13.69 15.68
C GLN A 110 28.50 -12.67 16.74
N SER A 111 29.40 -11.80 17.21
CA SER A 111 29.10 -10.77 18.21
C SER A 111 28.14 -9.71 17.69
N LEU A 112 28.33 -9.29 16.44
CA LEU A 112 27.43 -8.37 15.74
C LEU A 112 26.03 -8.99 15.61
N ILE A 113 25.94 -10.22 15.12
CA ILE A 113 24.67 -10.93 14.92
C ILE A 113 23.93 -11.10 16.26
N LYS A 114 24.62 -11.52 17.33
CA LYS A 114 24.04 -11.59 18.68
C LYS A 114 23.46 -10.24 19.13
N LYS A 115 24.17 -9.13 18.90
CA LYS A 115 23.65 -7.77 19.20
C LYS A 115 22.42 -7.43 18.36
N LYS A 116 22.41 -7.77 17.06
CA LYS A 116 21.26 -7.57 16.16
C LYS A 116 20.02 -8.31 16.66
N HIS A 117 20.17 -9.55 17.09
CA HIS A 117 19.08 -10.34 17.66
C HIS A 117 18.66 -9.87 19.05
N LYS A 118 19.59 -9.48 19.93
CA LYS A 118 19.26 -8.95 21.25
C LYS A 118 18.47 -7.65 21.16
N THR A 119 18.81 -6.76 20.21
CA THR A 119 18.05 -5.52 20.00
C THR A 119 16.63 -5.83 19.53
N LYS A 120 16.47 -6.80 18.60
CA LYS A 120 15.15 -7.26 18.16
C LYS A 120 14.35 -7.99 19.25
N ALA A 121 15.02 -8.74 20.13
CA ALA A 121 14.39 -9.44 21.23
C ALA A 121 13.93 -8.45 22.32
N ALA A 122 14.74 -7.46 22.66
CA ALA A 122 14.35 -6.39 23.58
C ALA A 122 13.26 -5.48 23.00
N GLU A 123 13.30 -5.18 21.70
CA GLU A 123 12.20 -4.50 20.99
C GLU A 123 10.95 -5.39 20.95
N ALA A 124 11.09 -6.70 20.80
CA ALA A 124 9.97 -7.64 20.84
C ALA A 124 9.38 -7.78 22.26
N GLU A 125 10.20 -7.82 23.31
CA GLU A 125 9.75 -7.86 24.71
C GLU A 125 9.08 -6.55 25.13
N ASN A 126 9.64 -5.38 24.77
CA ASN A 126 8.96 -4.10 24.98
C ASN A 126 7.70 -3.93 24.12
N SER A 127 7.63 -4.58 22.95
CA SER A 127 6.43 -4.59 22.11
C SER A 127 5.41 -5.66 22.54
N GLN A 128 5.81 -6.69 23.30
CA GLN A 128 4.92 -7.71 23.86
C GLN A 128 4.18 -7.23 25.11
N LEU A 129 4.72 -6.23 25.83
CA LEU A 129 4.05 -5.59 26.97
C LEU A 129 3.19 -4.38 26.60
N ALA A 130 3.24 -3.92 25.35
CA ALA A 130 2.32 -2.88 24.89
C ALA A 130 0.91 -3.46 24.77
N GLU A 131 0.03 -3.01 25.66
CA GLU A 131 -1.39 -3.39 25.68
C GLU A 131 -1.99 -3.29 24.27
N PRO A 132 -2.86 -4.24 23.86
CA PRO A 132 -3.52 -4.24 22.55
C PRO A 132 -4.10 -2.88 22.14
N ASN A 133 -4.62 -2.13 23.12
CA ASN A 133 -5.18 -0.79 22.94
C ASN A 133 -4.17 0.22 22.38
N PHE A 134 -2.92 0.20 22.87
CA PHE A 134 -1.89 1.11 22.38
C PHE A 134 -1.56 0.84 20.90
N LYS A 135 -1.54 -0.42 20.49
CA LYS A 135 -1.31 -0.80 19.08
C LYS A 135 -2.49 -0.39 18.20
N LEU A 136 -3.72 -0.50 18.69
CA LEU A 136 -4.91 -0.10 17.96
C LEU A 136 -4.92 1.41 17.70
N GLU A 137 -4.55 2.24 18.67
CA GLU A 137 -4.48 3.69 18.50
C GLU A 137 -3.40 4.12 17.50
N GLN A 138 -2.24 3.43 17.51
CA GLN A 138 -1.21 3.62 16.49
C GLN A 138 -1.74 3.26 15.09
N LEU A 139 -2.51 2.19 14.96
CA LEU A 139 -3.11 1.79 13.68
C LEU A 139 -4.13 2.81 13.17
N LYS A 140 -4.98 3.34 14.06
CA LYS A 140 -5.92 4.42 13.71
C LYS A 140 -5.17 5.63 13.19
N THR A 141 -4.12 6.06 13.89
CA THR A 141 -3.29 7.21 13.50
C THR A 141 -2.61 6.99 12.14
N LEU A 142 -1.93 5.84 11.96
CA LEU A 142 -1.26 5.48 10.71
C LEU A 142 -2.22 5.45 9.52
N LEU A 143 -3.44 4.96 9.75
CA LEU A 143 -4.45 4.85 8.72
C LEU A 143 -5.03 6.22 8.33
N GLU A 144 -5.26 7.12 9.28
CA GLU A 144 -5.67 8.51 8.99
C GLU A 144 -4.60 9.25 8.18
N GLU A 145 -3.33 9.11 8.54
CA GLU A 145 -2.22 9.65 7.75
C GLU A 145 -2.22 9.11 6.31
N LYS A 146 -2.41 7.79 6.16
CA LYS A 146 -2.50 7.15 4.84
C LYS A 146 -3.70 7.65 4.05
N ILE A 147 -4.87 7.80 4.68
CA ILE A 147 -6.08 8.35 4.06
C ILE A 147 -5.86 9.78 3.60
N HIS A 148 -5.18 10.62 4.39
CA HIS A 148 -4.88 12.00 4.03
C HIS A 148 -3.94 12.08 2.81
N ARG A 149 -2.91 11.23 2.78
CA ARG A 149 -1.93 11.16 1.68
C ARG A 149 -2.43 10.47 0.42
N ILE A 150 -3.64 9.89 0.42
CA ILE A 150 -4.18 9.20 -0.75
C ILE A 150 -4.12 10.08 -2.02
N SER A 151 -4.41 11.38 -1.88
CA SER A 151 -4.42 12.33 -3.00
C SER A 151 -3.05 12.51 -3.66
N GLU A 152 -1.98 12.20 -2.94
CA GLU A 152 -0.58 12.36 -3.37
C GLU A 152 0.04 11.06 -3.92
N LEU A 153 -0.66 9.93 -3.79
CA LEU A 153 -0.12 8.62 -4.15
C LEU A 153 0.08 8.50 -5.68
N GLN A 154 1.34 8.47 -6.10
CA GLN A 154 1.70 8.05 -7.45
C GLN A 154 1.45 6.55 -7.63
N ILE A 155 0.91 6.15 -8.78
CA ILE A 155 0.59 4.76 -9.10
C ILE A 155 1.90 3.96 -9.23
N SER A 156 2.29 3.26 -8.17
CA SER A 156 3.43 2.34 -8.17
C SER A 156 3.12 1.06 -8.96
N THR A 157 4.04 0.64 -9.82
CA THR A 157 3.89 -0.55 -10.70
C THR A 157 4.46 -1.84 -10.11
N LYS A 158 5.03 -1.82 -8.90
CA LYS A 158 5.66 -3.01 -8.28
C LYS A 158 4.59 -3.96 -7.71
N SER A 159 4.35 -5.13 -8.33
CA SER A 159 3.24 -6.03 -7.91
C SER A 159 3.63 -7.37 -7.28
N LYS A 160 4.75 -8.02 -7.66
CA LYS A 160 5.03 -9.42 -7.29
C LYS A 160 5.30 -9.66 -5.80
N LYS A 161 5.95 -8.73 -5.10
CA LYS A 161 6.20 -8.88 -3.65
C LYS A 161 4.91 -8.71 -2.85
N THR A 162 4.03 -7.82 -3.31
CA THR A 162 2.77 -7.47 -2.64
C THR A 162 1.79 -8.64 -2.65
N THR A 163 1.72 -9.45 -3.71
CA THR A 163 0.82 -10.60 -3.78
C THR A 163 1.11 -11.66 -2.71
N ASN A 164 2.38 -11.96 -2.46
CA ASN A 164 2.75 -12.99 -1.47
C ASN A 164 2.45 -12.53 -0.04
N ILE A 165 2.67 -11.23 0.23
CA ILE A 165 2.35 -10.64 1.52
C ILE A 165 0.83 -10.66 1.74
N LEU A 166 0.04 -10.27 0.73
CA LEU A 166 -1.42 -10.33 0.80
C LEU A 166 -1.93 -11.75 1.09
N ALA A 167 -1.43 -12.77 0.39
CA ALA A 167 -1.85 -14.15 0.60
C ALA A 167 -1.53 -14.66 2.02
N ARG A 168 -0.40 -14.23 2.60
CA ARG A 168 -0.06 -14.56 4.00
C ARG A 168 -1.06 -13.96 4.98
N HIS A 169 -1.36 -12.67 4.84
CA HIS A 169 -2.32 -12.00 5.73
C HIS A 169 -3.75 -12.49 5.51
N GLU A 170 -4.10 -12.84 4.27
CA GLU A 170 -5.38 -13.44 3.93
C GLU A 170 -5.66 -14.68 4.76
N LYS A 171 -4.71 -15.63 4.78
CA LYS A 171 -4.82 -16.86 5.58
C LYS A 171 -4.98 -16.56 7.06
N LEU A 172 -4.12 -15.70 7.61
CA LEU A 172 -4.12 -15.34 9.03
C LEU A 172 -5.42 -14.67 9.46
N LEU A 173 -5.93 -13.72 8.68
CA LEU A 173 -7.20 -13.06 8.98
C LEU A 173 -8.39 -14.02 8.84
N SER A 174 -8.36 -14.92 7.86
CA SER A 174 -9.40 -15.94 7.69
C SER A 174 -9.50 -16.88 8.88
N GLU A 175 -8.37 -17.44 9.33
CA GLU A 175 -8.29 -18.33 10.50
C GLU A 175 -8.88 -17.65 11.75
N PHE A 176 -8.57 -16.38 11.97
CA PHE A 176 -9.13 -15.61 13.08
C PHE A 176 -10.64 -15.36 12.95
N THR A 177 -11.14 -15.10 11.74
CA THR A 177 -12.59 -14.89 11.54
C THR A 177 -13.42 -16.17 11.70
N GLU A 178 -12.84 -17.34 11.46
CA GLU A 178 -13.53 -18.63 11.60
C GLU A 178 -13.53 -19.13 13.06
N GLY A 179 -12.52 -18.77 13.84
CA GLY A 179 -12.37 -19.17 15.25
C GLY A 179 -12.16 -17.99 16.17
N LEU A 180 -13.11 -17.04 16.18
CA LEU A 180 -13.05 -15.85 17.04
C LEU A 180 -12.80 -16.26 18.50
N SER A 181 -11.59 -15.96 18.94
CA SER A 181 -11.10 -16.16 20.29
C SER A 181 -10.45 -14.85 20.70
N ASP A 182 -10.81 -14.39 21.88
CA ASP A 182 -10.34 -13.17 22.53
C ASP A 182 -8.98 -13.34 23.21
N GLU A 183 -8.26 -14.42 22.91
CA GLU A 183 -6.89 -14.60 23.37
C GLU A 183 -6.02 -13.41 22.91
N ASP A 184 -5.49 -12.66 23.88
CA ASP A 184 -4.67 -11.45 23.67
C ASP A 184 -3.54 -11.63 22.65
N GLY A 185 -2.97 -12.84 22.58
CA GLY A 185 -1.94 -13.22 21.61
C GLY A 185 -2.42 -13.13 20.16
N LYS A 186 -3.64 -13.62 19.89
CA LYS A 186 -4.24 -13.59 18.54
C LYS A 186 -4.58 -12.16 18.14
N VAL A 187 -5.17 -11.36 19.04
CA VAL A 187 -5.50 -9.95 18.76
C VAL A 187 -4.24 -9.17 18.39
N THR A 188 -3.15 -9.38 19.11
CA THR A 188 -1.85 -8.74 18.82
C THR A 188 -1.32 -9.13 17.44
N GLU A 189 -1.45 -10.40 17.06
CA GLU A 189 -1.03 -10.88 15.74
C GLU A 189 -1.88 -10.27 14.61
N ILE A 190 -3.19 -10.11 14.84
CA ILE A 190 -4.09 -9.42 13.90
C ILE A 190 -3.74 -7.95 13.77
N CYS A 191 -3.47 -7.24 14.87
CA CYS A 191 -3.03 -5.85 14.83
C CYS A 191 -1.76 -5.69 13.99
N LYS A 192 -0.78 -6.58 14.17
CA LYS A 192 0.44 -6.60 13.35
C LYS A 192 0.13 -6.85 11.87
N SER A 193 -0.75 -7.81 11.58
CA SER A 193 -1.21 -8.13 10.24
C SER A 193 -1.85 -6.93 9.55
N LEU A 194 -2.74 -6.20 10.25
CA LEU A 194 -3.36 -4.98 9.74
C LEU A 194 -2.34 -3.85 9.55
N SER A 195 -1.37 -3.70 10.45
CA SER A 195 -0.29 -2.72 10.32
C SER A 195 0.51 -2.92 9.04
N GLU A 196 0.94 -4.17 8.79
CA GLU A 196 1.67 -4.52 7.57
C GLU A 196 0.79 -4.27 6.33
N LEU A 197 -0.51 -4.59 6.38
CA LEU A 197 -1.45 -4.30 5.29
C LEU A 197 -1.65 -2.80 5.01
N ILE A 198 -1.62 -1.94 6.03
CA ILE A 198 -1.75 -0.48 5.90
C ILE A 198 -0.51 0.13 5.25
N GLU A 199 0.68 -0.41 5.57
CA GLU A 199 1.94 0.07 4.99
C GLU A 199 2.14 -0.36 3.54
N LEU A 200 1.51 -1.45 3.10
CA LEU A 200 1.62 -1.94 1.73
C LEU A 200 1.02 -0.97 0.72
N ASP A 201 1.83 -0.61 -0.29
CA ASP A 201 1.36 0.10 -1.48
C ASP A 201 0.58 -0.86 -2.41
N ILE A 202 -0.70 -1.05 -2.13
CA ILE A 202 -1.59 -1.92 -2.90
C ILE A 202 -2.24 -1.12 -4.03
N ASN A 203 -2.00 -1.51 -5.29
CA ASN A 203 -2.68 -0.91 -6.42
C ASN A 203 -4.15 -1.39 -6.56
N ALA A 204 -5.00 -0.56 -7.18
CA ALA A 204 -6.43 -0.85 -7.33
C ALA A 204 -6.73 -2.15 -8.10
N LYS A 205 -5.93 -2.47 -9.13
CA LYS A 205 -6.09 -3.71 -9.94
C LYS A 205 -5.88 -4.96 -9.06
N LEU A 206 -4.87 -4.95 -8.18
CA LEU A 206 -4.56 -6.04 -7.27
C LEU A 206 -5.64 -6.18 -6.19
N LEU A 207 -6.07 -5.06 -5.61
CA LEU A 207 -7.14 -5.01 -4.60
C LEU A 207 -8.52 -5.44 -5.16
N ALA A 208 -8.75 -5.30 -6.46
CA ALA A 208 -9.97 -5.77 -7.10
C ALA A 208 -10.03 -7.31 -7.22
N LYS A 209 -8.87 -7.95 -7.45
CA LYS A 209 -8.76 -9.40 -7.64
C LYS A 209 -8.64 -10.17 -6.33
N ASN A 210 -7.98 -9.60 -5.33
CA ASN A 210 -7.67 -10.30 -4.08
C ASN A 210 -8.87 -10.30 -3.09
N PRO A 211 -9.18 -11.43 -2.43
CA PRO A 211 -10.32 -11.55 -1.51
C PRO A 211 -10.11 -10.89 -0.14
N ILE A 212 -8.91 -10.37 0.17
CA ILE A 212 -8.58 -9.69 1.44
C ILE A 212 -9.62 -8.62 1.83
N LYS A 213 -10.19 -7.91 0.85
CA LYS A 213 -11.24 -6.90 1.11
C LYS A 213 -12.52 -7.52 1.70
N LYS A 214 -12.88 -8.73 1.28
CA LYS A 214 -14.03 -9.47 1.83
C LYS A 214 -13.68 -9.96 3.24
N ILE A 215 -12.47 -10.47 3.45
CA ILE A 215 -12.03 -10.99 4.75
C ILE A 215 -11.95 -9.86 5.78
N VAL A 216 -11.36 -8.71 5.46
CA VAL A 216 -11.35 -7.54 6.36
C VAL A 216 -12.77 -7.05 6.69
N LYS A 217 -13.73 -7.18 5.75
CA LYS A 217 -15.14 -6.89 6.03
C LYS A 217 -15.75 -7.92 6.99
N LEU A 218 -15.44 -9.21 6.82
CA LEU A 218 -15.91 -10.26 7.72
C LEU A 218 -15.31 -10.08 9.12
N LEU A 219 -14.02 -9.76 9.22
CA LEU A 219 -13.34 -9.41 10.46
C LEU A 219 -14.06 -8.27 11.17
N ALA A 220 -14.27 -7.14 10.50
CA ALA A 220 -15.01 -6.01 11.06
C ALA A 220 -16.39 -6.42 11.61
N ASN A 221 -17.18 -7.13 10.80
CA ASN A 221 -18.52 -7.55 11.20
C ASN A 221 -18.52 -8.53 12.38
N SER A 222 -17.50 -9.39 12.47
CA SER A 222 -17.40 -10.43 13.49
C SER A 222 -16.94 -9.83 14.81
N CYS A 223 -15.92 -8.97 14.78
CA CYS A 223 -15.43 -8.26 15.95
C CYS A 223 -16.44 -7.23 16.49
N GLN A 224 -17.24 -6.59 15.61
CA GLN A 224 -18.28 -5.64 16.02
C GLN A 224 -19.42 -6.28 16.83
N LYS A 225 -19.64 -7.59 16.66
CA LYS A 225 -20.65 -8.35 17.42
C LYS A 225 -20.14 -8.85 18.77
N SER A 226 -18.84 -8.71 19.04
CA SER A 226 -18.25 -9.14 20.30
C SER A 226 -18.58 -8.16 21.42
N ASP A 227 -18.71 -8.67 22.65
CA ASP A 227 -18.86 -7.85 23.85
C ASP A 227 -17.52 -7.24 24.31
N CYS A 228 -16.38 -7.77 23.84
CA CYS A 228 -15.05 -7.28 24.16
C CYS A 228 -14.74 -5.94 23.47
N GLU A 229 -14.35 -4.93 24.25
CA GLU A 229 -14.09 -3.58 23.77
C GLU A 229 -12.90 -3.52 22.79
N VAL A 230 -11.84 -4.28 23.06
CA VAL A 230 -10.65 -4.38 22.19
C VAL A 230 -11.05 -4.90 20.79
N LEU A 231 -11.97 -5.85 20.73
CA LEU A 231 -12.47 -6.37 19.46
C LEU A 231 -13.35 -5.33 18.73
N LYS A 232 -14.15 -4.54 19.45
CA LYS A 232 -14.91 -3.44 18.83
C LYS A 232 -13.99 -2.37 18.24
N GLU A 233 -12.91 -2.01 18.93
CA GLU A 233 -11.91 -1.10 18.39
C GLU A 233 -11.19 -1.69 17.17
N LEU A 234 -10.84 -2.97 17.20
CA LEU A 234 -10.29 -3.69 16.05
C LEU A 234 -11.25 -3.68 14.85
N ALA A 235 -12.56 -3.80 15.11
CA ALA A 235 -13.59 -3.68 14.08
C ALA A 235 -13.58 -2.29 13.43
N GLU A 236 -13.42 -1.23 14.22
CA GLU A 236 -13.30 0.14 13.73
C GLU A 236 -12.10 0.31 12.79
N VAL A 237 -10.92 -0.19 13.20
CA VAL A 237 -9.70 -0.16 12.37
C VAL A 237 -9.92 -0.91 11.05
N ALA A 238 -10.53 -2.09 11.09
CA ALA A 238 -10.82 -2.88 9.90
C ALA A 238 -11.81 -2.17 8.95
N LEU A 239 -12.82 -1.48 9.50
CA LEU A 239 -13.77 -0.68 8.71
C LEU A 239 -13.07 0.50 8.02
N ARG A 240 -12.25 1.27 8.75
CA ARG A 240 -11.49 2.38 8.17
C ARG A 240 -10.52 1.89 7.09
N LEU A 241 -9.86 0.74 7.28
CA LEU A 241 -8.95 0.17 6.28
C LEU A 241 -9.70 -0.14 4.98
N ARG A 242 -10.93 -0.65 5.10
CA ARG A 242 -11.80 -0.89 3.96
C ARG A 242 -12.20 0.41 3.25
N GLU A 243 -12.40 1.51 3.96
CA GLU A 243 -12.67 2.83 3.39
C GLU A 243 -11.45 3.39 2.66
N TYR A 244 -10.27 3.30 3.26
CA TYR A 244 -8.99 3.62 2.63
C TYR A 244 -8.84 2.89 1.29
N TRP A 245 -9.04 1.57 1.28
CA TRP A 245 -9.03 0.74 0.07
C TRP A 245 -10.13 1.08 -0.94
N LYS A 246 -11.28 1.57 -0.48
CA LYS A 246 -12.33 2.07 -1.38
C LYS A 246 -11.86 3.33 -2.11
N LYS A 247 -11.26 4.29 -1.39
CA LYS A 247 -10.69 5.52 -1.97
C LYS A 247 -9.56 5.23 -2.97
N ILE A 248 -8.64 4.29 -2.65
CA ILE A 248 -7.61 3.84 -3.60
C ILE A 248 -8.25 3.34 -4.90
N ARG A 249 -9.33 2.54 -4.80
CA ARG A 249 -10.01 2.01 -5.98
C ARG A 249 -10.66 3.11 -6.80
N GLU A 250 -11.24 4.12 -6.16
CA GLU A 250 -11.87 5.26 -6.84
C GLU A 250 -10.84 6.10 -7.64
N ILE A 251 -9.60 6.17 -7.16
CA ILE A 251 -8.50 6.90 -7.83
C ILE A 251 -7.78 6.02 -8.87
N GLY A 252 -7.49 4.77 -8.53
CA GLY A 252 -6.62 3.87 -9.29
C GLY A 252 -7.30 3.09 -10.42
N ILE A 253 -8.51 3.44 -10.84
CA ILE A 253 -9.08 2.97 -12.10
C ILE A 253 -8.67 3.99 -13.17
N PRO A 254 -7.52 3.82 -13.86
CA PRO A 254 -7.38 4.42 -15.18
C PRO A 254 -8.46 3.75 -16.01
N VAL A 255 -9.47 4.52 -16.40
CA VAL A 255 -10.50 4.00 -17.29
C VAL A 255 -9.86 3.86 -18.66
N GLU A 256 -9.13 2.77 -18.89
CA GLU A 256 -8.62 2.41 -20.21
C GLU A 256 -9.85 2.25 -21.13
N GLY A 257 -10.06 3.25 -22.00
CA GLY A 257 -11.25 3.38 -22.86
C GLY A 257 -12.23 4.50 -22.48
N CYS A 258 -11.96 5.31 -21.45
CA CYS A 258 -12.73 6.51 -21.17
C CYS A 258 -11.75 7.67 -20.94
N GLU A 259 -11.39 8.35 -22.02
CA GLU A 259 -10.99 9.74 -21.97
C GLU A 259 -12.14 10.56 -21.36
N LYS A 260 -12.28 10.50 -20.04
CA LYS A 260 -12.96 11.57 -19.34
C LYS A 260 -11.99 12.74 -19.40
N ARG A 261 -12.20 13.59 -20.41
CA ARG A 261 -12.03 15.04 -20.21
C ARG A 261 -12.53 15.32 -18.80
N PHE A 262 -11.73 15.98 -17.96
CA PHE A 262 -12.24 16.49 -16.69
C PHE A 262 -13.42 17.40 -17.04
N ARG A 263 -14.61 16.83 -16.98
CA ARG A 263 -15.87 17.52 -17.18
C ARG A 263 -16.02 18.35 -15.92
N THR A 264 -15.61 19.62 -16.03
CA THR A 264 -15.79 20.61 -14.98
C THR A 264 -17.29 20.71 -14.66
N GLU A 265 -17.65 21.33 -13.54
CA GLU A 265 -19.07 21.56 -13.17
C GLU A 265 -19.89 22.27 -14.27
N ASN A 266 -19.22 22.85 -15.27
CA ASN A 266 -19.83 23.52 -16.42
C ASN A 266 -20.18 22.57 -17.59
N ASP A 267 -19.79 21.29 -17.55
CA ASP A 267 -20.22 20.33 -18.56
C ASP A 267 -21.62 19.81 -18.20
N GLU A 268 -22.62 20.07 -19.04
CA GLU A 268 -24.04 19.69 -18.83
C GLU A 268 -24.25 18.19 -18.51
N THR A 269 -23.28 17.37 -18.89
CA THR A 269 -23.29 15.93 -18.67
C THR A 269 -22.71 15.49 -17.31
N TYR A 270 -22.13 16.41 -16.53
CA TYR A 270 -21.69 16.14 -15.16
C TYR A 270 -22.90 15.91 -14.24
N ILE A 271 -22.82 14.85 -13.44
CA ILE A 271 -23.88 14.44 -12.52
C ILE A 271 -23.21 14.11 -11.18
N ALA A 272 -23.40 14.98 -10.19
CA ALA A 272 -22.80 14.86 -8.86
C ALA A 272 -23.13 13.53 -8.17
N ASP A 273 -24.40 13.08 -8.24
CA ASP A 273 -24.83 11.79 -7.69
C ASP A 273 -25.67 10.99 -8.70
N LYS A 274 -25.02 10.10 -9.45
CA LYS A 274 -25.66 9.23 -10.44
C LYS A 274 -26.73 8.31 -9.83
N SER A 275 -26.56 7.90 -8.58
CA SER A 275 -27.49 6.99 -7.91
C SER A 275 -28.78 7.72 -7.52
N LEU A 276 -28.64 8.96 -7.02
CA LEU A 276 -29.77 9.83 -6.71
C LEU A 276 -30.52 10.20 -7.99
N ARG A 277 -29.80 10.56 -9.06
CA ARG A 277 -30.40 10.87 -10.36
C ARG A 277 -31.28 9.72 -10.86
N ARG A 278 -30.73 8.49 -10.86
CA ARG A 278 -31.49 7.30 -11.28
C ARG A 278 -32.77 7.13 -10.45
N ARG A 279 -32.67 7.24 -9.11
CA ARG A 279 -33.84 7.13 -8.22
C ARG A 279 -34.89 8.22 -8.48
N VAL A 280 -34.45 9.45 -8.74
CA VAL A 280 -35.33 10.58 -9.07
C VAL A 280 -36.04 10.34 -10.39
N CYS A 281 -35.32 10.02 -11.47
CA CYS A 281 -35.92 9.72 -12.77
C CYS A 281 -36.92 8.56 -12.71
N CYS A 282 -36.56 7.44 -12.08
CA CYS A 282 -37.47 6.31 -11.91
C CYS A 282 -38.72 6.70 -11.12
N LYS A 283 -38.59 7.55 -10.09
CA LYS A 283 -39.74 8.01 -9.30
C LYS A 283 -40.65 8.95 -10.08
N ILE A 284 -40.09 9.85 -10.91
CA ILE A 284 -40.90 10.73 -11.78
C ILE A 284 -41.64 9.90 -12.82
N ALA A 285 -40.95 9.00 -13.52
CA ALA A 285 -41.55 8.15 -14.55
C ALA A 285 -42.71 7.33 -13.97
N LYS A 286 -42.53 6.68 -12.81
CA LYS A 286 -43.59 5.91 -12.16
C LYS A 286 -44.81 6.75 -11.77
N VAL A 287 -44.62 8.01 -11.37
CA VAL A 287 -45.76 8.91 -11.08
C VAL A 287 -46.49 9.29 -12.37
N LEU A 288 -45.77 9.52 -13.47
CA LEU A 288 -46.38 9.80 -14.77
C LEU A 288 -47.11 8.57 -15.34
N GLU A 289 -46.53 7.38 -15.21
CA GLU A 289 -47.20 6.11 -15.58
C GLU A 289 -48.52 5.93 -14.82
N ASN A 290 -48.54 6.22 -13.51
CA ASN A 290 -49.77 6.20 -12.71
C ASN A 290 -50.82 7.24 -13.17
N ASN A 291 -50.40 8.28 -13.89
CA ASN A 291 -51.25 9.28 -14.50
C ASN A 291 -51.58 8.94 -15.97
N ASN A 292 -51.42 7.68 -16.37
CA ASN A 292 -51.72 7.14 -17.71
C ASN A 292 -50.86 7.71 -18.85
N PHE A 293 -49.63 8.14 -18.56
CA PHE A 293 -48.65 8.40 -19.63
C PHE A 293 -48.08 7.07 -20.15
N ALA A 294 -47.84 6.98 -21.47
CA ALA A 294 -47.10 5.87 -22.05
C ALA A 294 -45.69 5.79 -21.45
N ILE A 295 -45.15 4.58 -21.28
CA ILE A 295 -43.89 4.33 -20.56
C ILE A 295 -42.74 5.10 -21.21
N GLU A 296 -42.59 5.06 -22.54
CA GLU A 296 -41.51 5.79 -23.22
C GLU A 296 -41.64 7.29 -23.00
N LYS A 297 -42.86 7.83 -23.09
CA LYS A 297 -43.12 9.26 -22.90
C LYS A 297 -42.88 9.68 -21.44
N ALA A 298 -43.27 8.85 -20.47
CA ALA A 298 -43.03 9.08 -19.06
C ALA A 298 -41.51 9.15 -18.76
N GLN A 299 -40.71 8.28 -19.37
CA GLN A 299 -39.25 8.29 -19.22
C GLN A 299 -38.61 9.53 -19.84
N GLU A 300 -39.03 9.93 -21.04
CA GLU A 300 -38.56 11.14 -21.71
C GLU A 300 -38.84 12.40 -20.88
N ILE A 301 -40.09 12.55 -20.41
CA ILE A 301 -40.51 13.66 -19.54
C ILE A 301 -39.72 13.63 -18.22
N ALA A 302 -39.53 12.46 -17.61
CA ALA A 302 -38.76 12.32 -16.38
C ALA A 302 -37.30 12.79 -16.54
N LEU A 303 -36.67 12.52 -17.68
CA LEU A 303 -35.31 13.00 -17.98
C LEU A 303 -35.27 14.52 -18.17
N SER A 304 -36.24 15.08 -18.88
CA SER A 304 -36.35 16.53 -19.09
C SER A 304 -36.54 17.27 -17.76
N ILE A 305 -37.46 16.80 -16.93
CA ILE A 305 -37.74 17.35 -15.61
C ILE A 305 -36.50 17.24 -14.69
N GLU A 306 -35.83 16.09 -14.68
CA GLU A 306 -34.61 15.91 -13.88
C GLU A 306 -33.48 16.84 -14.33
N ARG A 307 -33.32 17.03 -15.64
CA ARG A 307 -32.36 17.99 -16.20
C ARG A 307 -32.66 19.40 -15.68
N ASN A 308 -33.91 19.84 -15.70
CA ASN A 308 -34.31 21.16 -15.19
C ASN A 308 -34.06 21.31 -13.68
N LEU A 309 -34.27 20.25 -12.89
CA LEU A 309 -33.91 20.26 -11.46
C LEU A 309 -32.40 20.41 -11.26
N ARG A 310 -31.57 19.72 -12.05
CA ARG A 310 -30.10 19.85 -11.97
C ARG A 310 -29.63 21.22 -12.42
N MET A 311 -30.24 21.82 -13.43
CA MET A 311 -29.91 23.19 -13.83
C MET A 311 -30.09 24.20 -12.68
N LYS A 312 -31.03 23.95 -11.76
CA LYS A 312 -31.23 24.79 -10.56
C LYS A 312 -30.26 24.47 -9.42
N ASP A 313 -29.78 23.23 -9.31
CA ASP A 313 -28.82 22.80 -8.29
C ASP A 313 -27.95 21.63 -8.81
N PRO A 314 -26.83 21.92 -9.51
CA PRO A 314 -25.98 20.90 -10.14
C PRO A 314 -25.31 19.96 -9.12
N SER A 315 -25.10 20.46 -7.90
CA SER A 315 -24.47 19.70 -6.81
C SER A 315 -25.36 18.58 -6.25
N MET A 316 -26.65 18.56 -6.63
CA MET A 316 -27.65 17.63 -6.11
C MET A 316 -27.75 17.63 -4.58
N SER A 317 -27.65 18.81 -3.97
CA SER A 317 -27.64 19.01 -2.51
C SER A 317 -28.99 18.71 -1.84
N SER A 318 -29.12 19.06 -0.55
CA SER A 318 -30.41 19.06 0.14
C SER A 318 -31.45 19.95 -0.54
N LYS A 319 -31.05 21.06 -1.18
CA LYS A 319 -31.93 21.96 -1.93
C LYS A 319 -32.54 21.26 -3.14
N TYR A 320 -31.74 20.57 -3.95
CA TYR A 320 -32.22 19.71 -5.04
C TYR A 320 -33.29 18.72 -4.56
N ARG A 321 -33.07 18.04 -3.42
CA ARG A 321 -34.04 17.07 -2.87
C ARG A 321 -35.35 17.76 -2.44
N ASN A 322 -35.28 18.98 -1.92
CA ASN A 322 -36.47 19.76 -1.58
C ASN A 322 -37.26 20.18 -2.82
N HIS A 323 -36.58 20.72 -3.85
CA HIS A 323 -37.22 21.05 -5.13
C HIS A 323 -37.89 19.83 -5.77
N PHE A 324 -37.19 18.69 -5.77
CA PHE A 324 -37.73 17.43 -6.24
C PHE A 324 -39.02 17.02 -5.50
N ARG A 325 -39.06 17.16 -4.17
CA ARG A 325 -40.26 16.82 -3.37
C ARG A 325 -41.45 17.72 -3.70
N LEU A 326 -41.22 19.02 -3.88
CA LEU A 326 -42.28 19.98 -4.25
C LEU A 326 -42.82 19.65 -5.64
N MET A 327 -41.94 19.53 -6.62
CA MET A 327 -42.28 19.21 -8.00
C MET A 327 -43.03 17.88 -8.14
N ILE A 328 -42.70 16.85 -7.36
CA ILE A 328 -43.45 15.58 -7.36
C ILE A 328 -44.90 15.77 -6.93
N LYS A 329 -45.21 16.74 -6.05
CA LYS A 329 -46.61 17.04 -5.69
C LYS A 329 -47.36 17.61 -6.89
N ASP A 330 -46.71 18.47 -7.66
CA ASP A 330 -47.31 19.09 -8.86
C ASP A 330 -47.54 18.03 -9.95
N ILE A 331 -46.54 17.18 -10.21
CA ILE A 331 -46.61 16.14 -11.25
C ILE A 331 -47.75 15.15 -11.00
N LYS A 332 -48.05 14.83 -9.73
CA LYS A 332 -49.15 13.93 -9.39
C LYS A 332 -50.51 14.40 -9.92
N ASN A 333 -50.70 15.69 -10.13
CA ASN A 333 -51.96 16.26 -10.59
C ASN A 333 -52.00 16.51 -12.11
N ILE A 334 -50.91 16.21 -12.84
CA ILE A 334 -50.83 16.46 -14.28
C ILE A 334 -51.51 15.32 -15.06
N SER A 335 -52.47 15.67 -15.91
CA SER A 335 -53.06 14.74 -16.88
C SER A 335 -52.35 14.80 -18.24
N PRO A 336 -52.37 13.71 -19.04
CA PRO A 336 -51.77 13.71 -20.38
C PRO A 336 -52.38 14.74 -21.34
N ALA A 337 -53.66 15.09 -21.16
CA ALA A 337 -54.32 16.12 -21.96
C ALA A 337 -53.85 17.53 -21.59
N ALA A 338 -53.78 17.83 -20.28
CA ALA A 338 -53.28 19.11 -19.79
C ALA A 338 -51.81 19.32 -20.16
N TYR A 339 -50.98 18.27 -20.08
CA TYR A 339 -49.58 18.34 -20.50
C TYR A 339 -49.44 18.65 -21.99
N ARG A 340 -50.20 17.96 -22.86
CA ARG A 340 -50.19 18.21 -24.31
C ARG A 340 -50.59 19.65 -24.65
N ALA A 341 -51.69 20.12 -24.07
CA ALA A 341 -52.17 21.49 -24.27
C ALA A 341 -51.11 22.53 -23.90
N ALA A 342 -50.38 22.32 -22.78
CA ALA A 342 -49.31 23.21 -22.33
C ALA A 342 -48.04 23.14 -23.19
N THR A 343 -47.73 22.00 -23.80
CA THR A 343 -46.57 21.86 -24.69
C THR A 343 -46.81 22.34 -26.12
N GLU A 344 -48.07 22.41 -26.56
CA GLU A 344 -48.43 22.90 -27.90
C GLU A 344 -48.52 24.43 -27.96
N THR A 345 -48.59 25.10 -26.81
CA THR A 345 -48.66 26.57 -26.71
C THR A 345 -47.29 27.27 -26.73
N HIS A 346 -46.20 26.50 -26.72
CA HIS A 346 -44.82 26.97 -26.69
C HIS A 346 -44.02 26.33 -27.82
#